data_AF-G3N922-F1
#
_entry.id   AF-G3N922-F1
#
_cell.length_a   1.000
_cell.length_b   1.000
_cell.length_c   1.000
_cell.angle_alpha   90.00
_cell.angle_beta   90.00
_cell.angle_gamma   90.00
#
_symmetry.space_group_name_H-M   'P 1'
#
loop_
_entity.id
_entity.type
_entity.pdbx_description
1 polymer ?
#
loop_
_entity_poly.entity_id
_entity_poly.type
_entity_poly.pdbx_seq_one_letter_code
_entity_poly.pdbx_strand_id
1 'polypeptide(L)'
;MNQAEDPEDGVPPSEAPLCGEHDSQTKAQRIHQRPGPGPSCVSMKSNRFMDHPIAFKDVGPSVDASSHQQRGKSPEPRCLSMKSDWSKDAGINFKDGHRSNDPEEDQESSEVPTGPSAQQHQTHLDSIFMLLEENILTFVKNELKKMQKVVSSDYPECLEKEDEEELDEEQRRSREAFVKISVHFLRRMKQEELAERLQSRLPAAVCQRELKSNLKKKFQCVFEGIAKAGNPTLLNEIYTELYITEGGTAEVNEEHEVRQIETASRKPARPETTIRQEDLLKASAGGAEPIRTVMTKGVAGIGKTVLTQKFTLDWAEDKAHQDIQFTFPFTFRELNVLREKKFSLVELVHHFFSETRAAGICRFEEFQVGFIFDGLDECRFPLDFHNNEILTDVTESASVDVLLTNLIRGKLLPSARLWITTRPAAANQIPPECVGMVTEVRGFTDRQKEEYFRKRFRDEEQASSIISHIKTSRSLHIMCHIPVFCWITATVLEEVLKTRQGGDLPKTL
;
A
#
# COMPACT_ATOMS: atom_id res chain seq x y z
N MET A 1 48.63 -39.66 -68.45
CA MET A 1 47.31 -39.21 -68.93
C MET A 1 46.73 -38.24 -67.91
N ASN A 2 46.53 -36.94 -68.09
CA ASN A 2 46.97 -35.87 -69.00
C ASN A 2 46.93 -34.61 -68.11
N GLN A 3 48.05 -33.97 -67.80
CA GLN A 3 48.58 -32.73 -68.41
C GLN A 3 47.58 -31.58 -68.61
N ALA A 4 47.99 -30.43 -68.05
CA ALA A 4 47.45 -29.08 -68.19
C ALA A 4 47.67 -28.50 -69.61
N GLU A 5 46.95 -27.43 -69.96
CA GLU A 5 47.52 -26.14 -70.39
C GLU A 5 46.45 -25.05 -70.56
N ASP A 6 46.89 -23.83 -70.22
CA ASP A 6 46.29 -22.47 -70.20
C ASP A 6 46.17 -21.89 -71.65
N PRO A 7 45.82 -20.59 -71.97
CA PRO A 7 46.25 -19.36 -71.27
C PRO A 7 45.42 -18.04 -71.35
N GLU A 8 45.90 -17.05 -70.56
CA GLU A 8 45.95 -15.57 -70.74
C GLU A 8 44.61 -14.77 -70.83
N ASP A 9 44.40 -13.59 -70.24
CA ASP A 9 45.33 -12.45 -70.04
C ASP A 9 44.71 -11.36 -69.10
N GLY A 10 45.55 -10.59 -68.38
CA GLY A 10 45.36 -9.15 -68.08
C GLY A 10 44.42 -8.62 -66.96
N VAL A 11 45.03 -8.12 -65.87
CA VAL A 11 44.57 -7.03 -64.94
C VAL A 11 45.74 -6.02 -64.89
N PRO A 12 45.65 -4.66 -64.76
CA PRO A 12 44.91 -3.88 -63.73
C PRO A 12 44.49 -2.42 -64.17
N PRO A 13 44.39 -1.37 -63.30
CA PRO A 13 43.18 -0.88 -62.61
C PRO A 13 42.93 0.66 -62.78
N SER A 14 42.17 1.30 -61.85
CA SER A 14 42.03 2.77 -61.54
C SER A 14 40.98 3.55 -62.38
N GLU A 15 40.20 4.55 -61.93
CA GLU A 15 40.26 5.55 -60.83
C GLU A 15 38.83 5.99 -60.37
N ALA A 16 38.76 6.65 -59.22
CA ALA A 16 37.61 7.43 -58.73
C ALA A 16 37.41 8.74 -59.53
N PRO A 17 36.32 9.49 -59.27
CA PRO A 17 36.58 10.87 -58.86
C PRO A 17 35.73 11.38 -57.69
N LEU A 18 36.37 12.26 -56.93
CA LEU A 18 35.85 13.10 -55.87
C LEU A 18 35.37 14.46 -56.43
N CYS A 19 34.27 14.93 -55.84
CA CYS A 19 33.94 16.31 -55.46
C CYS A 19 33.68 17.42 -56.52
N GLY A 20 32.60 18.17 -56.28
CA GLY A 20 32.28 19.44 -56.93
C GLY A 20 31.05 20.08 -56.27
N GLU A 21 31.30 21.05 -55.39
CA GLU A 21 30.32 21.91 -54.74
C GLU A 21 29.56 22.77 -55.77
N HIS A 22 28.30 23.11 -55.48
CA HIS A 22 27.74 24.41 -55.85
C HIS A 22 26.61 24.82 -54.91
N ASP A 23 26.89 25.91 -54.19
CA ASP A 23 25.95 26.72 -53.43
C ASP A 23 24.79 27.24 -54.30
N SER A 24 23.58 27.28 -53.73
CA SER A 24 22.58 28.29 -54.07
C SER A 24 21.72 28.60 -52.84
N GLN A 25 21.87 29.83 -52.34
CA GLN A 25 21.09 30.43 -51.27
C GLN A 25 19.61 30.59 -51.66
N THR A 26 18.69 30.18 -50.78
CA THR A 26 17.45 30.94 -50.56
C THR A 26 17.03 30.91 -49.08
N LYS A 27 16.54 32.06 -48.63
CA LYS A 27 16.38 32.57 -47.28
C LYS A 27 14.99 32.22 -46.68
N ALA A 28 14.94 32.10 -45.34
CA ALA A 28 13.74 32.12 -44.44
C ALA A 28 12.93 30.80 -44.39
N GLN A 29 12.46 30.23 -43.27
CA GLN A 29 12.03 30.69 -41.95
C GLN A 29 12.30 29.58 -40.90
N ARG A 30 12.73 29.95 -39.68
CA ARG A 30 12.77 29.05 -38.51
C ARG A 30 11.34 28.78 -38.03
N ILE A 31 10.88 27.52 -38.11
CA ILE A 31 9.81 27.00 -37.26
C ILE A 31 10.45 25.98 -36.32
N HIS A 32 10.38 26.26 -35.03
CA HIS A 32 10.72 25.29 -33.98
C HIS A 32 9.76 24.09 -34.06
N GLN A 33 10.24 22.95 -34.57
CA GLN A 33 9.60 21.67 -34.31
C GLN A 33 10.17 21.09 -33.01
N ARG A 34 9.28 20.98 -32.02
CA ARG A 34 9.49 20.23 -30.77
C ARG A 34 9.72 18.74 -31.09
N PRO A 35 10.55 18.02 -30.32
CA PRO A 35 10.63 16.57 -30.41
C PRO A 35 9.25 15.97 -30.06
N GLY A 36 8.73 15.10 -30.94
CA GLY A 36 7.46 14.41 -30.74
C GLY A 36 7.49 13.47 -29.52
N PRO A 37 6.33 13.19 -28.91
CA PRO A 37 6.24 12.29 -27.77
C PRO A 37 6.55 10.85 -28.22
N GLY A 38 7.44 10.18 -27.46
CA GLY A 38 7.74 8.75 -27.62
C GLY A 38 6.52 7.85 -27.40
N PRO A 39 6.65 6.54 -27.71
CA PRO A 39 5.51 5.64 -27.81
C PRO A 39 4.81 5.51 -26.46
N SER A 40 3.49 5.67 -26.48
CA SER A 40 2.64 5.61 -25.29
C SER A 40 2.55 4.18 -24.76
N CYS A 41 2.93 4.01 -23.51
CA CYS A 41 2.81 2.76 -22.78
C CYS A 41 1.33 2.36 -22.67
N VAL A 42 0.97 1.18 -23.17
CA VAL A 42 -0.35 0.58 -23.01
C VAL A 42 -0.49 0.10 -21.56
N SER A 43 -1.03 0.93 -20.66
CA SER A 43 -1.39 0.50 -19.31
C SER A 43 -2.82 -0.06 -19.29
N MET A 44 -3.00 -1.23 -18.69
CA MET A 44 -4.30 -1.77 -18.31
C MET A 44 -4.97 -0.79 -17.33
N LYS A 45 -6.10 -0.20 -17.72
CA LYS A 45 -6.85 0.76 -16.90
C LYS A 45 -7.93 0.00 -16.14
N SER A 46 -7.99 0.14 -14.82
CA SER A 46 -9.21 -0.11 -14.04
C SER A 46 -9.97 1.22 -13.95
N ASN A 47 -11.27 1.21 -14.27
CA ASN A 47 -12.08 2.43 -14.29
C ASN A 47 -12.34 2.94 -12.87
N ARG A 48 -11.98 4.21 -12.62
CA ARG A 48 -12.53 5.02 -11.53
C ARG A 48 -13.99 5.34 -11.88
N PHE A 49 -14.93 4.92 -11.02
CA PHE A 49 -16.25 5.54 -11.01
C PHE A 49 -16.10 6.99 -10.54
N MET A 50 -16.70 7.90 -11.31
CA MET A 50 -16.76 9.33 -11.03
C MET A 50 -17.86 9.59 -10.01
N ASP A 51 -17.50 10.02 -8.80
CA ASP A 51 -18.42 10.77 -7.95
C ASP A 51 -18.33 12.26 -8.29
N HIS A 52 -19.50 12.90 -8.28
CA HIS A 52 -19.79 14.20 -8.87
C HIS A 52 -18.87 15.36 -8.39
N PRO A 53 -18.50 16.31 -9.28
CA PRO A 53 -17.83 17.53 -8.86
C PRO A 53 -18.82 18.43 -8.10
N ILE A 54 -18.60 18.63 -6.80
CA ILE A 54 -19.18 19.76 -6.08
C ILE A 54 -18.48 21.03 -6.59
N ALA A 55 -19.22 21.83 -7.35
CA ALA A 55 -18.79 23.16 -7.78
C ALA A 55 -18.80 24.09 -6.56
N PHE A 56 -17.62 24.55 -6.10
CA PHE A 56 -17.53 25.67 -5.17
C PHE A 56 -17.55 26.98 -5.96
N LYS A 57 -18.60 27.78 -5.72
CA LYS A 57 -18.66 29.18 -6.11
C LYS A 57 -17.71 29.98 -5.22
N ASP A 58 -16.86 30.78 -5.87
CA ASP A 58 -16.05 31.82 -5.24
C ASP A 58 -16.92 32.76 -4.39
N VAL A 59 -16.58 32.87 -3.11
CA VAL A 59 -16.92 34.02 -2.27
C VAL A 59 -15.64 34.39 -1.55
N GLY A 60 -14.90 35.36 -2.10
CA GLY A 60 -13.81 35.99 -1.38
C GLY A 60 -14.33 37.00 -0.35
N PRO A 61 -13.53 37.32 0.68
CA PRO A 61 -13.59 38.62 1.31
C PRO A 61 -12.33 39.44 1.02
N SER A 62 -12.62 40.71 0.81
CA SER A 62 -11.76 41.86 0.62
C SER A 62 -10.68 42.02 1.70
N VAL A 63 -9.50 42.41 1.21
CA VAL A 63 -8.39 42.95 1.98
C VAL A 63 -8.72 44.39 2.38
N ASP A 64 -8.55 44.75 3.65
CA ASP A 64 -8.27 46.13 4.04
C ASP A 64 -7.13 46.14 5.05
N ALA A 65 -6.11 46.93 4.72
CA ALA A 65 -4.92 47.16 5.50
C ALA A 65 -5.07 48.44 6.31
N SER A 66 -4.61 48.45 7.57
CA SER A 66 -4.04 49.66 8.16
C SER A 66 -3.12 49.34 9.35
N SER A 67 -1.94 49.94 9.27
CA SER A 67 -0.83 49.94 10.21
C SER A 67 -1.10 50.71 11.50
N HIS A 68 -0.56 50.27 12.63
CA HIS A 68 0.04 51.18 13.62
C HIS A 68 1.26 50.56 14.30
N GLN A 69 2.36 51.31 14.18
CA GLN A 69 3.67 51.10 14.76
C GLN A 69 3.72 51.83 16.10
N GLN A 70 4.18 51.22 17.19
CA GLN A 70 4.85 51.94 18.27
C GLN A 70 5.77 51.06 19.12
N ARG A 71 6.89 51.68 19.49
CA ARG A 71 8.11 51.18 20.10
C ARG A 71 8.15 51.67 21.54
N GLY A 72 8.46 50.83 22.53
CA GLY A 72 8.63 51.26 23.93
C GLY A 72 9.22 50.16 24.81
N LYS A 73 10.27 50.50 25.56
CA LYS A 73 11.21 49.63 26.30
C LYS A 73 10.68 49.18 27.66
N SER A 74 11.23 48.07 28.14
CA SER A 74 11.09 47.43 29.47
C SER A 74 11.39 48.34 30.67
N PRO A 75 10.96 47.95 31.90
CA PRO A 75 11.87 47.21 32.78
C PRO A 75 11.24 46.02 33.55
N GLU A 76 12.09 45.04 33.89
CA GLU A 76 11.89 43.90 34.81
C GLU A 76 11.62 44.35 36.28
N PRO A 77 11.15 43.49 37.24
CA PRO A 77 11.67 42.12 37.47
C PRO A 77 10.75 41.03 38.10
N ARG A 78 11.35 39.81 38.17
CA ARG A 78 11.19 38.73 39.18
C ARG A 78 9.98 37.77 39.13
N CYS A 79 10.28 36.52 38.72
CA CYS A 79 10.24 35.28 39.53
C CYS A 79 9.52 34.06 38.89
N LEU A 80 10.34 33.01 38.73
CA LEU A 80 10.09 31.56 38.86
C LEU A 80 9.50 30.75 37.68
N SER A 81 10.25 29.68 37.41
CA SER A 81 10.16 28.67 36.35
C SER A 81 9.42 27.43 36.88
N MET A 82 8.53 26.84 36.08
CA MET A 82 8.05 25.46 36.28
C MET A 82 8.43 24.62 35.05
N LYS A 83 9.33 23.64 35.29
CA LYS A 83 9.57 22.48 34.45
C LYS A 83 8.96 21.27 35.17
N SER A 84 8.24 20.46 34.42
CA SER A 84 7.67 19.17 34.83
C SER A 84 8.51 18.05 34.24
N ASP A 85 9.16 17.28 35.11
CA ASP A 85 9.71 15.96 34.83
C ASP A 85 9.31 15.05 36.00
N TRP A 86 8.91 13.80 35.70
CA TRP A 86 9.19 12.55 36.43
C TRP A 86 8.26 11.43 35.91
N SER A 87 8.59 10.14 35.88
CA SER A 87 9.79 9.34 35.62
C SER A 87 9.46 7.90 36.04
N LYS A 88 9.75 6.94 35.16
CA LYS A 88 10.22 5.54 35.33
C LYS A 88 9.62 4.57 36.38
N ASP A 89 9.37 3.39 35.83
CA ASP A 89 9.16 2.04 36.37
C ASP A 89 10.35 1.48 37.20
N ALA A 90 10.07 0.73 38.27
CA ALA A 90 10.92 -0.34 38.83
C ALA A 90 10.30 -1.10 40.04
N GLY A 91 9.82 -2.32 39.77
CA GLY A 91 10.15 -3.56 40.52
C GLY A 91 9.80 -3.70 42.00
N ILE A 92 8.70 -4.41 42.29
CA ILE A 92 8.42 -5.00 43.62
C ILE A 92 9.01 -6.42 43.65
N ASN A 93 9.89 -6.69 44.61
CA ASN A 93 10.38 -8.03 44.96
C ASN A 93 9.93 -8.36 46.38
N PHE A 94 9.15 -9.43 46.54
CA PHE A 94 8.73 -9.99 47.83
C PHE A 94 9.84 -10.89 48.40
N LYS A 95 10.20 -10.72 49.67
CA LYS A 95 10.83 -11.79 50.48
C LYS A 95 10.33 -11.75 51.92
N ASP A 96 9.91 -12.93 52.36
CA ASP A 96 9.50 -13.33 53.70
C ASP A 96 10.62 -13.28 54.75
N GLY A 97 10.21 -12.98 55.99
CA GLY A 97 10.67 -13.61 57.24
C GLY A 97 12.06 -13.29 57.80
N HIS A 98 12.11 -12.67 58.98
CA HIS A 98 12.76 -13.23 60.19
C HIS A 98 12.56 -12.33 61.43
N ARG A 99 12.26 -12.97 62.57
CA ARG A 99 12.24 -12.41 63.94
C ARG A 99 13.65 -12.13 64.47
N SER A 100 13.81 -11.08 65.29
CA SER A 100 14.72 -11.07 66.47
C SER A 100 14.50 -9.87 67.41
N ASN A 101 14.02 -10.18 68.63
CA ASN A 101 14.28 -9.67 69.99
C ASN A 101 14.81 -8.22 70.26
N ASP A 102 13.98 -7.43 70.98
CA ASP A 102 14.17 -6.58 72.20
C ASP A 102 15.43 -5.70 72.46
N PRO A 103 15.40 -4.65 73.33
CA PRO A 103 14.34 -4.19 74.25
C PRO A 103 14.01 -2.67 74.28
N GLU A 104 12.93 -2.37 75.01
CA GLU A 104 12.44 -1.12 75.64
C GLU A 104 13.34 0.13 75.64
N GLU A 105 12.77 1.26 75.17
CA GLU A 105 12.86 2.56 75.84
C GLU A 105 11.52 3.30 75.70
N ASP A 106 10.88 3.59 76.84
CA ASP A 106 9.71 4.45 76.95
C ASP A 106 10.05 5.89 76.53
N GLN A 107 9.34 6.42 75.54
CA GLN A 107 9.24 7.87 75.36
C GLN A 107 7.81 8.27 74.95
N GLU A 108 7.16 8.85 75.96
CA GLU A 108 6.14 9.91 75.90
C GLU A 108 5.17 9.89 74.72
N SER A 109 3.92 9.61 75.07
CA SER A 109 2.72 10.11 74.41
C SER A 109 2.88 11.58 73.99
N SER A 110 3.21 11.81 72.72
CA SER A 110 2.78 13.00 72.00
C SER A 110 1.66 12.56 71.06
N GLU A 111 0.42 12.76 71.50
CA GLU A 111 -0.72 12.86 70.62
C GLU A 111 -0.41 13.92 69.55
N VAL A 112 0.08 13.49 68.40
CA VAL A 112 -0.01 14.29 67.20
C VAL A 112 -1.49 14.25 66.85
N PRO A 113 -2.22 15.38 66.86
CA PRO A 113 -3.58 15.36 66.38
C PRO A 113 -3.50 14.98 64.92
N THR A 114 -4.00 13.79 64.58
CA THR A 114 -4.32 13.40 63.21
C THR A 114 -5.20 14.52 62.66
N GLY A 115 -4.59 15.41 61.90
CA GLY A 115 -5.26 16.60 61.43
C GLY A 115 -6.53 16.22 60.67
N PRO A 116 -7.59 17.04 60.72
CA PRO A 116 -8.83 16.79 59.99
C PRO A 116 -8.63 16.62 58.47
N SER A 117 -7.43 16.94 57.94
CA SER A 117 -7.05 16.76 56.55
C SER A 117 -7.05 15.29 56.08
N ALA A 118 -6.63 14.32 56.90
CA ALA A 118 -6.56 12.92 56.48
C ALA A 118 -7.96 12.29 56.32
N GLN A 119 -8.88 12.57 57.26
CA GLN A 119 -10.27 12.14 57.16
C GLN A 119 -11.04 12.89 56.07
N GLN A 120 -10.78 14.19 55.86
CA GLN A 120 -11.35 14.96 54.76
C GLN A 120 -10.90 14.46 53.38
N HIS A 121 -9.63 14.07 53.22
CA HIS A 121 -9.15 13.47 51.97
C HIS A 121 -9.79 12.09 51.71
N GLN A 122 -9.96 11.26 52.75
CA GLN A 122 -10.63 9.97 52.60
C GLN A 122 -12.10 10.12 52.22
N THR A 123 -12.85 10.98 52.92
CA THR A 123 -14.27 11.26 52.60
C THR A 123 -14.45 11.92 51.23
N HIS A 124 -13.50 12.73 50.79
CA HIS A 124 -13.49 13.29 49.44
C HIS A 124 -13.24 12.22 48.37
N LEU A 125 -12.31 11.29 48.60
CA LEU A 125 -12.07 10.15 47.71
C LEU A 125 -13.30 9.23 47.62
N ASP A 126 -13.91 8.90 48.76
CA ASP A 126 -15.11 8.06 48.79
C ASP A 126 -16.27 8.73 48.02
N SER A 127 -16.43 10.06 48.13
CA SER A 127 -17.41 10.82 47.35
C SER A 127 -17.12 10.79 45.84
N ILE A 128 -15.85 10.83 45.43
CA ILE A 128 -15.46 10.74 44.01
C ILE A 128 -15.77 9.34 43.47
N PHE A 129 -15.42 8.29 44.21
CA PHE A 129 -15.66 6.91 43.77
C PHE A 129 -17.16 6.57 43.72
N MET A 130 -17.96 7.09 44.64
CA MET A 130 -19.43 6.99 44.57
C MET A 130 -19.99 7.64 43.29
N LEU A 131 -19.55 8.85 42.96
CA LEU A 131 -19.97 9.55 41.75
C LEU A 131 -19.48 8.82 40.48
N LEU A 132 -18.25 8.31 40.50
CA LEU A 132 -17.68 7.52 39.41
C LEU A 132 -18.48 6.23 39.18
N GLU A 133 -18.85 5.51 40.25
CA GLU A 133 -19.66 4.31 40.18
C GLU A 133 -21.03 4.60 39.56
N GLU A 134 -21.72 5.66 40.00
CA GLU A 134 -23.00 6.07 39.44
C GLU A 134 -22.91 6.41 37.94
N ASN A 135 -21.86 7.14 37.55
CA ASN A 135 -21.61 7.47 36.15
C ASN A 135 -21.32 6.23 35.30
N ILE A 136 -20.48 5.31 35.78
CA ILE A 136 -20.16 4.05 35.10
C ILE A 136 -21.42 3.19 34.97
N LEU A 137 -22.21 3.03 36.04
CA LEU A 137 -23.43 2.24 36.02
C LEU A 137 -24.45 2.80 35.02
N THR A 138 -24.58 4.12 34.96
CA THR A 138 -25.46 4.80 34.01
C THR A 138 -25.00 4.57 32.57
N PHE A 139 -23.70 4.77 32.30
CA PHE A 139 -23.09 4.52 31.00
C PHE A 139 -23.29 3.06 30.56
N VAL A 140 -22.91 2.11 31.40
CA VAL A 140 -23.02 0.66 31.14
C VAL A 140 -24.47 0.26 30.87
N LYS A 141 -25.43 0.73 31.68
CA LYS A 141 -26.86 0.44 31.46
C LYS A 141 -27.35 0.97 30.12
N ASN A 142 -26.95 2.19 29.75
CA ASN A 142 -27.36 2.79 28.48
C ASN A 142 -26.76 2.06 27.28
N GLU A 143 -25.47 1.75 27.33
CA GLU A 143 -24.78 1.06 26.23
C GLU A 143 -25.20 -0.40 26.10
N LEU A 144 -25.47 -1.13 27.19
CA LEU A 144 -26.05 -2.49 27.12
C LEU A 144 -27.42 -2.49 26.45
N LYS A 145 -28.27 -1.50 26.75
CA LYS A 145 -29.58 -1.35 26.07
C LYS A 145 -29.40 -1.14 24.57
N LYS A 146 -28.43 -0.31 24.16
CA LYS A 146 -28.10 -0.11 22.75
C LYS A 146 -27.62 -1.40 22.10
N MET A 147 -26.67 -2.10 22.71
CA MET A 147 -26.17 -3.40 22.21
C MET A 147 -27.29 -4.44 22.10
N GLN A 148 -28.19 -4.49 23.08
CA GLN A 148 -29.34 -5.39 23.03
C GLN A 148 -30.24 -5.05 21.83
N LYS A 149 -30.55 -3.76 21.59
CA LYS A 149 -31.32 -3.34 20.40
C LYS A 149 -30.61 -3.73 19.09
N VAL A 150 -29.30 -3.50 19.04
CA VAL A 150 -28.45 -3.87 17.90
C VAL A 150 -28.58 -5.38 17.67
N VAL A 151 -28.27 -6.20 18.67
CA VAL A 151 -28.28 -7.66 18.53
C VAL A 151 -29.69 -8.24 18.26
N SER A 152 -30.76 -7.64 18.80
CA SER A 152 -32.13 -8.10 18.59
C SER A 152 -32.76 -7.70 17.25
N SER A 153 -32.24 -6.69 16.55
CA SER A 153 -32.73 -6.33 15.21
C SER A 153 -32.15 -7.26 14.14
N ASP A 154 -33.00 -7.89 13.33
CA ASP A 154 -32.59 -8.76 12.20
C ASP A 154 -32.31 -7.97 10.90
N TYR A 155 -32.47 -6.64 10.90
CA TYR A 155 -32.22 -5.79 9.73
C TYR A 155 -31.03 -4.83 9.96
N PRO A 156 -30.08 -4.72 9.01
CA PRO A 156 -28.90 -3.85 9.12
C PRO A 156 -29.19 -2.40 8.72
N GLU A 157 -30.42 -1.92 8.87
CA GLU A 157 -30.73 -0.53 8.64
C GLU A 157 -30.37 0.29 9.87
N CYS A 158 -29.24 1.01 9.74
CA CYS A 158 -29.02 2.35 10.26
C CYS A 158 -29.74 2.63 11.60
N LEU A 159 -29.17 2.16 12.71
CA LEU A 159 -29.53 2.68 14.02
C LEU A 159 -29.08 4.13 14.08
N GLU A 160 -30.02 5.01 13.76
CA GLU A 160 -30.09 6.44 14.07
C GLU A 160 -28.73 7.16 13.99
N LYS A 161 -28.43 7.63 12.77
CA LYS A 161 -27.50 8.75 12.53
C LYS A 161 -27.90 10.05 13.27
N GLU A 162 -29.04 10.06 13.96
CA GLU A 162 -29.58 11.27 14.58
C GLU A 162 -28.82 11.70 15.84
N ASP A 163 -28.03 10.81 16.47
CA ASP A 163 -27.26 11.13 17.70
C ASP A 163 -25.73 10.95 17.57
N GLU A 164 -25.20 10.50 16.43
CA GLU A 164 -23.75 10.24 16.29
C GLU A 164 -22.93 11.40 15.69
N GLU A 165 -23.58 12.42 15.13
CA GLU A 165 -22.89 13.59 14.58
C GLU A 165 -22.44 14.61 15.66
N GLU A 166 -22.93 14.48 16.90
CA GLU A 166 -22.58 15.34 18.05
C GLU A 166 -21.76 14.64 19.16
N LEU A 167 -21.34 13.38 18.97
CA LEU A 167 -20.57 12.68 20.01
C LEU A 167 -19.09 13.05 19.96
N ASP A 168 -18.57 13.49 21.09
CA ASP A 168 -17.13 13.69 21.29
C ASP A 168 -16.34 12.37 21.11
N GLU A 169 -15.11 12.49 20.61
CA GLU A 169 -14.21 11.38 20.31
C GLU A 169 -13.97 10.48 21.54
N GLU A 170 -13.91 11.07 22.75
CA GLU A 170 -13.75 10.34 24.01
C GLU A 170 -14.93 9.41 24.32
N GLN A 171 -16.15 9.85 23.98
CA GLN A 171 -17.36 9.07 24.22
C GLN A 171 -17.46 7.90 23.25
N ARG A 172 -17.03 8.07 21.99
CA ARG A 172 -16.95 6.98 21.00
C ARG A 172 -15.96 5.90 21.44
N ARG A 173 -14.79 6.29 21.98
CA ARG A 173 -13.79 5.36 22.54
C ARG A 173 -14.34 4.53 23.70
N SER A 174 -15.04 5.19 24.62
CA SER A 174 -15.66 4.52 25.76
C SER A 174 -16.66 3.45 25.30
N ARG A 175 -17.44 3.74 24.25
CA ARG A 175 -18.36 2.76 23.64
C ARG A 175 -17.63 1.57 23.02
N GLU A 176 -16.62 1.80 22.20
CA GLU A 176 -15.86 0.71 21.57
C GLU A 176 -15.17 -0.19 22.59
N ALA A 177 -14.54 0.39 23.62
CA ALA A 177 -13.94 -0.35 24.72
C ALA A 177 -14.99 -1.20 25.44
N PHE A 178 -16.17 -0.63 25.68
CA PHE A 178 -17.26 -1.35 26.33
C PHE A 178 -17.83 -2.48 25.46
N VAL A 179 -17.90 -2.33 24.13
CA VAL A 179 -18.26 -3.44 23.23
C VAL A 179 -17.21 -4.56 23.31
N LYS A 180 -15.90 -4.24 23.29
CA LYS A 180 -14.82 -5.23 23.43
C LYS A 180 -14.94 -6.01 24.75
N ILE A 181 -15.20 -5.30 25.85
CA ILE A 181 -15.45 -5.91 27.17
C ILE A 181 -16.70 -6.80 27.12
N SER A 182 -17.78 -6.34 26.50
CA SER A 182 -19.04 -7.07 26.39
C SER A 182 -18.87 -8.37 25.59
N VAL A 183 -18.16 -8.32 24.46
CA VAL A 183 -17.78 -9.51 23.67
C VAL A 183 -16.96 -10.49 24.51
N HIS A 184 -15.99 -10.01 25.29
CA HIS A 184 -15.21 -10.86 26.18
C HIS A 184 -16.09 -11.58 27.22
N PHE A 185 -17.03 -10.87 27.85
CA PHE A 185 -17.97 -11.47 28.79
C PHE A 185 -18.93 -12.45 28.11
N LEU A 186 -19.46 -12.15 26.92
CA LEU A 186 -20.31 -13.06 26.16
C LEU A 186 -19.59 -14.39 25.86
N ARG A 187 -18.31 -14.34 25.43
CA ARG A 187 -17.48 -15.53 25.23
C ARG A 187 -17.28 -16.31 26.53
N ARG A 188 -16.99 -15.61 27.64
CA ARG A 188 -16.86 -16.24 28.97
C ARG A 188 -18.17 -16.90 29.42
N MET A 189 -19.32 -16.35 29.02
CA MET A 189 -20.65 -16.92 29.23
C MET A 189 -21.01 -18.03 28.23
N LYS A 190 -20.10 -18.41 27.32
CA LYS A 190 -20.31 -19.39 26.23
C LYS A 190 -21.41 -18.99 25.23
N GLN A 191 -21.66 -17.70 25.09
CA GLN A 191 -22.60 -17.12 24.12
C GLN A 191 -21.85 -16.68 22.85
N GLU A 192 -21.29 -17.64 22.12
CA GLU A 192 -20.40 -17.32 20.98
C GLU A 192 -21.14 -16.65 19.82
N GLU A 193 -22.37 -17.11 19.51
CA GLU A 193 -23.18 -16.52 18.44
C GLU A 193 -23.51 -15.05 18.70
N LEU A 194 -23.84 -14.70 19.95
CA LEU A 194 -24.10 -13.30 20.34
C LEU A 194 -22.81 -12.47 20.33
N ALA A 195 -21.68 -13.06 20.73
CA ALA A 195 -20.38 -12.42 20.69
C ALA A 195 -19.98 -12.09 19.23
N GLU A 196 -20.15 -13.03 18.31
CA GLU A 196 -19.91 -12.83 16.87
C GLU A 196 -20.87 -11.81 16.26
N ARG A 197 -22.16 -11.88 16.59
CA ARG A 197 -23.17 -10.92 16.11
C ARG A 197 -22.92 -9.50 16.59
N LEU A 198 -22.43 -9.33 17.83
CA LEU A 198 -22.04 -8.02 18.36
C LEU A 198 -20.74 -7.54 17.72
N GLN A 199 -19.74 -8.41 17.58
CA GLN A 199 -18.45 -8.07 16.99
C GLN A 199 -18.56 -7.69 15.51
N SER A 200 -19.40 -8.39 14.72
CA SER A 200 -19.62 -8.10 13.29
C SER A 200 -20.29 -6.75 13.02
N ARG A 201 -20.87 -6.12 14.05
CA ARG A 201 -21.53 -4.82 13.98
C ARG A 201 -20.68 -3.67 14.52
N LEU A 202 -19.46 -3.93 14.96
CA LEU A 202 -18.50 -2.88 15.29
C LEU A 202 -18.24 -2.00 14.05
N PRO A 203 -18.09 -0.67 14.20
CA PRO A 203 -17.79 0.24 13.10
C PRO A 203 -16.60 -0.22 12.24
N ALA A 204 -15.52 -0.67 12.89
CA ALA A 204 -14.35 -1.21 12.21
C ALA A 204 -14.65 -2.48 11.38
N ALA A 205 -15.50 -3.39 11.88
CA ALA A 205 -15.87 -4.62 11.18
C ALA A 205 -16.84 -4.34 10.01
N VAL A 206 -17.74 -3.38 10.16
CA VAL A 206 -18.62 -2.90 9.09
C VAL A 206 -17.79 -2.23 8.00
N CYS A 207 -16.88 -1.32 8.38
CA CYS A 207 -15.96 -0.65 7.47
C CYS A 207 -15.09 -1.64 6.70
N GLN A 208 -14.52 -2.63 7.39
CA GLN A 208 -13.69 -3.65 6.73
C GLN A 208 -14.48 -4.40 5.65
N ARG A 209 -15.74 -4.78 5.93
CA ARG A 209 -16.60 -5.43 4.93
C ARG A 209 -16.90 -4.53 3.74
N GLU A 210 -17.17 -3.25 3.97
CA GLU A 210 -17.41 -2.28 2.92
C GLU A 210 -16.17 -2.05 2.05
N LEU A 211 -15.00 -1.85 2.69
CA LEU A 211 -13.70 -1.73 2.03
C LEU A 211 -13.39 -2.96 1.18
N LYS A 212 -13.55 -4.17 1.72
CA LYS A 212 -13.37 -5.42 0.97
C LYS A 212 -14.32 -5.49 -0.23
N SER A 213 -15.60 -5.14 -0.06
CA SER A 213 -16.58 -5.11 -1.15
C SER A 213 -16.19 -4.13 -2.26
N ASN A 214 -15.75 -2.92 -1.91
CA ASN A 214 -15.31 -1.89 -2.86
C ASN A 214 -14.05 -2.32 -3.62
N LEU A 215 -13.06 -2.86 -2.90
CA LEU A 215 -11.82 -3.35 -3.50
C LEU A 215 -12.06 -4.58 -4.38
N LYS A 216 -12.94 -5.49 -3.97
CA LYS A 216 -13.38 -6.61 -4.80
C LYS A 216 -13.98 -6.10 -6.11
N LYS A 217 -14.93 -5.17 -6.07
CA LYS A 217 -15.52 -4.57 -7.29
C LYS A 217 -14.46 -3.88 -8.16
N LYS A 218 -13.49 -3.18 -7.56
CA LYS A 218 -12.43 -2.45 -8.26
C LYS A 218 -11.43 -3.37 -9.00
N PHE A 219 -11.12 -4.53 -8.43
CA PHE A 219 -10.07 -5.44 -8.94
C PHE A 219 -10.58 -6.78 -9.47
N GLN A 220 -11.88 -7.05 -9.40
CA GLN A 220 -12.48 -8.28 -9.93
C GLN A 220 -12.27 -8.43 -11.43
N CYS A 221 -12.23 -7.33 -12.18
CA CYS A 221 -12.11 -7.33 -13.63
C CYS A 221 -10.82 -6.64 -14.10
N VAL A 222 -10.17 -7.22 -15.10
CA VAL A 222 -9.10 -6.57 -15.85
C VAL A 222 -9.64 -6.20 -17.23
N PHE A 223 -9.33 -4.99 -17.68
CA PHE A 223 -9.66 -4.57 -19.03
C PHE A 223 -8.53 -4.91 -19.98
N GLU A 224 -8.84 -5.80 -20.91
CA GLU A 224 -8.01 -6.08 -22.08
C GLU A 224 -8.24 -4.95 -23.11
N GLY A 225 -7.31 -3.98 -23.21
CA GLY A 225 -7.32 -2.94 -24.24
C GLY A 225 -7.74 -1.54 -23.77
N ILE A 226 -8.19 -0.68 -24.71
CA ILE A 226 -8.70 0.66 -24.38
C ILE A 226 -10.06 0.48 -23.68
N ALA A 227 -10.13 0.90 -22.41
CA ALA A 227 -11.22 0.71 -21.43
C ALA A 227 -12.66 1.10 -21.84
N LYS A 228 -12.91 1.50 -23.09
CA LYS A 228 -14.24 1.83 -23.63
C LYS A 228 -14.85 0.76 -24.55
N ALA A 229 -14.10 -0.24 -25.02
CA ALA A 229 -14.60 -1.20 -26.02
C ALA A 229 -14.32 -2.69 -25.74
N GLY A 230 -13.63 -3.03 -24.63
CA GLY A 230 -13.33 -4.42 -24.27
C GLY A 230 -14.37 -5.02 -23.32
N ASN A 231 -14.64 -6.32 -23.47
CA ASN A 231 -15.42 -7.07 -22.48
C ASN A 231 -14.58 -7.23 -21.20
N PRO A 232 -15.16 -7.03 -19.99
CA PRO A 232 -14.44 -7.25 -18.75
C PRO A 232 -14.16 -8.74 -18.56
N THR A 233 -12.89 -9.10 -18.37
CA THR A 233 -12.48 -10.46 -18.02
C THR A 233 -12.21 -10.55 -16.53
N LEU A 234 -12.73 -11.59 -15.87
CA LEU A 234 -12.49 -11.80 -14.45
C LEU A 234 -11.00 -12.09 -14.20
N LEU A 235 -10.36 -11.32 -13.32
CA LEU A 235 -8.94 -11.47 -12.99
C LEU A 235 -8.63 -12.91 -12.56
N ASN A 236 -9.48 -13.51 -11.74
CA ASN A 236 -9.31 -14.88 -11.26
C ASN A 236 -9.36 -15.94 -12.37
N GLU A 237 -10.02 -15.68 -13.50
CA GLU A 237 -10.09 -16.62 -14.63
C GLU A 237 -8.79 -16.61 -15.46
N ILE A 238 -8.17 -15.44 -15.62
CA ILE A 238 -7.00 -15.26 -16.49
C ILE A 238 -5.67 -15.15 -15.74
N TYR A 239 -5.70 -15.00 -14.41
CA TYR A 239 -4.48 -14.85 -13.62
C TYR A 239 -3.66 -16.13 -13.66
N THR A 240 -2.43 -16.00 -14.11
CA THR A 240 -1.40 -17.04 -14.01
C THR A 240 -0.39 -16.56 -12.98
N GLU A 241 -0.10 -17.41 -11.99
CA GLU A 241 0.86 -17.08 -10.93
C GLU A 241 2.21 -16.71 -11.55
N LEU A 242 2.81 -15.62 -11.10
CA LEU A 242 4.09 -15.13 -11.61
C LEU A 242 5.26 -15.80 -10.92
N TYR A 243 6.37 -16.01 -11.64
CA TYR A 243 7.60 -16.48 -11.01
C TYR A 243 8.31 -15.32 -10.30
N ILE A 244 8.38 -15.40 -8.97
CA ILE A 244 8.97 -14.38 -8.10
C ILE A 244 10.15 -14.98 -7.35
N THR A 245 11.27 -14.27 -7.36
CA THR A 245 12.50 -14.67 -6.68
C THR A 245 12.88 -13.65 -5.63
N GLU A 246 13.52 -14.08 -4.55
CA GLU A 246 14.20 -13.17 -3.63
C GLU A 246 15.31 -12.44 -4.40
N GLY A 247 15.27 -11.10 -4.40
CA GLY A 247 16.27 -10.28 -5.05
C GLY A 247 17.55 -10.33 -4.23
N GLY A 248 18.65 -10.81 -4.82
CA GLY A 248 19.95 -10.81 -4.15
C GLY A 248 20.37 -9.39 -3.74
N THR A 249 21.08 -9.29 -2.61
CA THR A 249 21.75 -8.05 -2.15
C THR A 249 22.90 -7.62 -3.06
N ALA A 250 23.25 -8.42 -4.07
CA ALA A 250 24.32 -8.17 -5.01
C ALA A 250 23.87 -7.13 -6.04
N GLU A 251 24.36 -5.91 -5.83
CA GLU A 251 24.55 -4.83 -6.80
C GLU A 251 23.34 -4.49 -7.67
N VAL A 252 22.81 -3.29 -7.45
CA VAL A 252 21.93 -2.59 -8.37
C VAL A 252 22.67 -2.41 -9.69
N ASN A 253 22.69 -3.43 -10.53
CA ASN A 253 23.30 -3.35 -11.84
C ASN A 253 22.40 -2.39 -12.64
N GLU A 254 22.92 -1.19 -12.93
CA GLU A 254 22.35 -0.19 -13.84
C GLU A 254 22.33 -0.69 -15.29
N GLU A 255 22.08 -1.98 -15.49
CA GLU A 255 22.05 -2.57 -16.81
C GLU A 255 20.69 -2.38 -17.45
N HIS A 256 20.72 -2.11 -18.75
CA HIS A 256 19.53 -2.03 -19.62
C HIS A 256 18.55 -3.18 -19.34
N GLU A 257 17.25 -2.88 -19.35
CA GLU A 257 16.16 -3.86 -19.10
C GLU A 257 16.32 -5.16 -19.93
N VAL A 258 16.95 -5.07 -21.11
CA VAL A 258 17.29 -6.19 -21.99
C VAL A 258 18.24 -7.20 -21.31
N ARG A 259 19.32 -6.74 -20.66
CA ARG A 259 20.28 -7.64 -19.98
C ARG A 259 19.67 -8.34 -18.77
N GLN A 260 18.68 -7.74 -18.11
CA GLN A 260 17.99 -8.36 -16.98
C GLN A 260 17.10 -9.53 -17.43
N ILE A 261 16.41 -9.37 -18.57
CA ILE A 261 15.65 -10.45 -19.21
C ILE A 261 16.60 -11.57 -19.68
N GLU A 262 17.72 -11.21 -20.30
CA GLU A 262 18.72 -12.20 -20.75
C GLU A 262 19.38 -12.95 -19.58
N THR A 263 19.63 -12.27 -18.47
CA THR A 263 20.21 -12.86 -17.26
C THR A 263 19.23 -13.83 -16.59
N ALA A 264 17.94 -13.48 -16.55
CA ALA A 264 16.87 -14.39 -16.07
C ALA A 264 16.73 -15.67 -16.92
N SER A 265 17.09 -15.60 -18.22
CA SER A 265 17.07 -16.76 -19.12
C SER A 265 18.29 -17.70 -18.95
N ARG A 266 19.35 -17.26 -18.28
CA ARG A 266 20.56 -18.07 -18.03
C ARG A 266 20.42 -18.81 -16.71
N LYS A 267 20.85 -20.08 -16.67
CA LYS A 267 20.90 -20.85 -15.42
C LYS A 267 21.76 -20.12 -14.38
N PRO A 268 21.22 -19.73 -13.21
CA PRO A 268 22.01 -19.05 -12.20
C PRO A 268 23.03 -20.01 -11.59
N ALA A 269 24.20 -19.48 -11.19
CA ALA A 269 25.28 -20.24 -10.56
C ALA A 269 24.94 -20.69 -9.12
N ARG A 270 23.89 -20.12 -8.53
CA ARG A 270 23.32 -20.49 -7.22
C ARG A 270 21.81 -20.72 -7.35
N PRO A 271 21.21 -21.59 -6.51
CA PRO A 271 19.75 -21.75 -6.47
C PRO A 271 19.11 -20.44 -6.01
N GLU A 272 18.20 -19.88 -6.81
CA GLU A 272 17.39 -18.73 -6.42
C GLU A 272 16.26 -19.18 -5.47
N THR A 273 16.07 -18.46 -4.36
CA THR A 273 14.94 -18.71 -3.46
C THR A 273 13.67 -18.22 -4.14
N THR A 274 12.80 -19.15 -4.52
CA THR A 274 11.48 -18.81 -5.07
C THR A 274 10.57 -18.38 -3.93
N ILE A 275 9.92 -17.22 -4.06
CA ILE A 275 8.99 -16.69 -3.06
C ILE A 275 7.58 -16.84 -3.61
N ARG A 276 6.69 -17.47 -2.83
CA ARG A 276 5.26 -17.49 -3.15
C ARG A 276 4.64 -16.16 -2.76
N GLN A 277 3.63 -15.73 -3.51
CA GLN A 277 2.89 -14.49 -3.23
C GLN A 277 2.37 -14.44 -1.78
N GLU A 278 1.92 -15.59 -1.27
CA GLU A 278 1.40 -15.76 0.09
C GLU A 278 2.42 -15.42 1.19
N ASP A 279 3.72 -15.45 0.88
CA ASP A 279 4.80 -15.29 1.85
C ASP A 279 5.47 -13.92 1.77
N LEU A 280 5.07 -13.07 0.81
CA LEU A 280 5.66 -11.75 0.60
C LEU A 280 5.58 -10.85 1.83
N LEU A 281 4.53 -10.94 2.64
CA LEU A 281 4.37 -10.08 3.83
C LEU A 281 4.45 -10.86 5.15
N LYS A 282 4.88 -12.13 5.13
CA LYS A 282 5.00 -12.96 6.34
C LYS A 282 6.40 -12.86 6.93
N ALA A 283 6.53 -13.20 8.22
CA ALA A 283 7.83 -13.34 8.86
C ALA A 283 8.64 -14.47 8.19
N SER A 284 9.96 -14.27 8.03
CA SER A 284 10.83 -15.33 7.52
C SER A 284 10.84 -16.52 8.49
N ALA A 285 11.02 -17.73 7.96
CA ALA A 285 10.92 -19.00 8.70
C ALA A 285 12.01 -19.23 9.78
N GLY A 286 12.69 -18.17 10.25
CA GLY A 286 13.81 -18.22 11.20
C GLY A 286 13.66 -17.36 12.46
N GLY A 287 12.47 -16.81 12.74
CA GLY A 287 12.22 -16.06 13.98
C GLY A 287 12.77 -14.62 14.00
N ALA A 288 13.13 -14.06 12.84
CA ALA A 288 13.39 -12.63 12.70
C ALA A 288 12.08 -11.82 12.81
N GLU A 289 12.19 -10.54 13.18
CA GLU A 289 11.06 -9.61 13.19
C GLU A 289 10.30 -9.66 11.84
N PRO A 290 8.96 -9.51 11.86
CA PRO A 290 8.17 -9.54 10.64
C PRO A 290 8.64 -8.46 9.65
N ILE A 291 8.74 -8.83 8.38
CA ILE A 291 9.23 -7.94 7.32
C ILE A 291 8.26 -6.77 7.18
N ARG A 292 8.69 -5.56 7.58
CA ARG A 292 7.87 -4.35 7.49
C ARG A 292 7.64 -3.93 6.03
N THR A 293 8.71 -3.87 5.24
CA THR A 293 8.67 -3.28 3.89
C THR A 293 9.25 -4.22 2.87
N VAL A 294 8.46 -4.50 1.84
CA VAL A 294 8.85 -5.30 0.69
C VAL A 294 8.88 -4.45 -0.56
N MET A 295 9.98 -4.52 -1.29
CA MET A 295 10.11 -3.90 -2.60
C MET A 295 10.14 -4.98 -3.67
N THR A 296 9.21 -4.92 -4.61
CA THR A 296 9.16 -5.80 -5.78
C THR A 296 9.61 -5.07 -7.03
N LYS A 297 10.71 -5.53 -7.61
CA LYS A 297 11.30 -5.03 -8.85
C LYS A 297 10.87 -5.88 -10.04
N GLY A 298 10.98 -5.31 -11.23
CA GLY A 298 10.82 -6.04 -12.49
C GLY A 298 10.63 -5.10 -13.67
N VAL A 299 10.86 -5.60 -14.88
CA VAL A 299 10.77 -4.80 -16.11
C VAL A 299 9.33 -4.34 -16.40
N ALA A 300 9.18 -3.42 -17.37
CA ALA A 300 7.87 -2.96 -17.80
C ALA A 300 7.01 -4.13 -18.34
N GLY A 301 5.72 -4.14 -18.03
CA GLY A 301 4.79 -5.16 -18.52
C GLY A 301 4.94 -6.55 -17.88
N ILE A 302 5.87 -6.75 -16.94
CA ILE A 302 6.15 -8.06 -16.35
C ILE A 302 5.06 -8.59 -15.40
N GLY A 303 4.07 -7.75 -15.05
CA GLY A 303 2.92 -8.15 -14.23
C GLY A 303 2.88 -7.61 -12.80
N LYS A 304 3.77 -6.69 -12.40
CA LYS A 304 3.81 -6.11 -11.03
C LYS A 304 2.46 -5.54 -10.56
N THR A 305 1.79 -4.74 -11.39
CA THR A 305 0.47 -4.17 -11.07
C THR A 305 -0.61 -5.23 -10.98
N VAL A 306 -0.59 -6.24 -11.86
CA VAL A 306 -1.59 -7.34 -11.81
C VAL A 306 -1.39 -8.17 -10.54
N LEU A 307 -0.15 -8.34 -10.09
CA LEU A 307 0.21 -9.03 -8.85
C LEU A 307 -0.36 -8.32 -7.60
N THR A 308 -0.22 -6.99 -7.50
CA THR A 308 -0.78 -6.22 -6.37
C THR A 308 -2.31 -6.20 -6.38
N GLN A 309 -2.92 -6.14 -7.57
CA GLN A 309 -4.37 -6.26 -7.74
C GLN A 309 -4.86 -7.64 -7.30
N LYS A 310 -4.17 -8.71 -7.72
CA LYS A 310 -4.53 -10.08 -7.33
C LYS A 310 -4.43 -10.29 -5.82
N PHE A 311 -3.35 -9.80 -5.20
CA PHE A 311 -3.22 -9.82 -3.74
C PHE A 311 -4.38 -9.13 -3.05
N THR A 312 -4.73 -7.93 -3.51
CA THR A 312 -5.82 -7.16 -2.90
C THR A 312 -7.16 -7.88 -3.07
N LEU A 313 -7.40 -8.48 -4.24
CA LEU A 313 -8.59 -9.27 -4.51
C LEU A 313 -8.67 -10.50 -3.60
N ASP A 314 -7.57 -11.24 -3.43
CA ASP A 314 -7.53 -12.42 -2.56
C ASP A 314 -7.74 -12.07 -1.08
N TRP A 315 -7.19 -10.94 -0.63
CA TRP A 315 -7.46 -10.41 0.72
C TRP A 315 -8.93 -10.01 0.88
N ALA A 316 -9.51 -9.37 -0.13
CA ALA A 316 -10.91 -8.94 -0.12
C ALA A 316 -11.91 -10.09 -0.23
N GLU A 317 -11.51 -11.23 -0.80
CA GLU A 317 -12.29 -12.46 -0.91
C GLU A 317 -12.05 -13.43 0.25
N ASP A 318 -11.34 -13.00 1.30
CA ASP A 318 -11.02 -13.79 2.49
C ASP A 318 -10.19 -15.06 2.19
N LYS A 319 -9.44 -15.07 1.09
CA LYS A 319 -8.64 -16.23 0.66
C LYS A 319 -7.24 -16.27 1.25
N ALA A 320 -6.63 -15.09 1.48
CA ALA A 320 -5.26 -14.98 1.95
C ALA A 320 -5.05 -13.73 2.82
N HIS A 321 -3.92 -13.66 3.54
CA HIS A 321 -3.46 -12.48 4.30
C HIS A 321 -4.44 -11.95 5.36
N GLN A 322 -5.14 -12.87 6.05
CA GLN A 322 -6.13 -12.53 7.08
C GLN A 322 -5.52 -11.99 8.38
N ASP A 323 -4.19 -12.01 8.48
CA ASP A 323 -3.46 -11.33 9.54
C ASP A 323 -3.45 -9.80 9.37
N ILE A 324 -3.79 -9.28 8.18
CA ILE A 324 -3.94 -7.84 7.90
C ILE A 324 -5.41 -7.45 7.99
N GLN A 325 -5.74 -6.51 8.88
CA GLN A 325 -7.10 -6.03 9.11
C GLN A 325 -7.54 -5.02 8.06
N PHE A 326 -6.67 -4.12 7.61
CA PHE A 326 -6.97 -3.15 6.56
C PHE A 326 -5.88 -3.14 5.49
N THR A 327 -6.27 -3.17 4.23
CA THR A 327 -5.34 -3.04 3.09
C THR A 327 -5.71 -1.82 2.26
N PHE A 328 -4.74 -0.91 2.08
CA PHE A 328 -4.91 0.33 1.33
C PHE A 328 -3.96 0.38 0.11
N PRO A 329 -4.45 0.01 -1.08
CA PRO A 329 -3.67 0.12 -2.31
C PRO A 329 -3.72 1.53 -2.88
N PHE A 330 -2.54 2.12 -3.05
CA PHE A 330 -2.28 3.40 -3.70
C PHE A 330 -1.43 3.18 -4.94
N THR A 331 -1.68 3.96 -5.99
CA THR A 331 -0.73 4.09 -7.10
C THR A 331 -0.04 5.44 -7.03
N PHE A 332 1.25 5.51 -7.39
CA PHE A 332 1.95 6.79 -7.41
C PHE A 332 1.33 7.79 -8.41
N ARG A 333 0.68 7.30 -9.48
CA ARG A 333 -0.11 8.15 -10.39
C ARG A 333 -1.19 8.93 -9.65
N GLU A 334 -1.90 8.26 -8.76
CA GLU A 334 -3.00 8.86 -8.00
C GLU A 334 -2.48 9.81 -6.93
N LEU A 335 -1.40 9.42 -6.24
CA LEU A 335 -0.75 10.28 -5.24
C LEU A 335 -0.19 11.55 -5.88
N ASN A 336 0.40 11.47 -7.07
CA ASN A 336 0.97 12.61 -7.78
C ASN A 336 -0.02 13.77 -8.02
N VAL A 337 -1.34 13.49 -8.04
CA VAL A 337 -2.41 14.49 -8.17
C VAL A 337 -2.55 15.36 -6.92
N LEU A 338 -2.09 14.86 -5.77
CA LEU A 338 -2.23 15.50 -4.46
C LEU A 338 -1.00 16.29 -4.01
N ARG A 339 -0.01 16.48 -4.89
CA ARG A 339 1.30 17.04 -4.55
C ARG A 339 1.27 18.42 -3.89
N GLU A 340 0.34 19.27 -4.30
CA GLU A 340 0.24 20.66 -3.82
C GLU A 340 -0.64 20.79 -2.57
N LYS A 341 -1.16 19.68 -2.06
CA LYS A 341 -2.04 19.65 -0.89
C LYS A 341 -1.30 19.06 0.30
N LYS A 342 -1.73 19.48 1.49
CA LYS A 342 -1.33 18.86 2.75
C LYS A 342 -2.44 17.95 3.24
N PHE A 343 -2.02 16.86 3.86
CA PHE A 343 -2.88 15.85 4.45
C PHE A 343 -2.21 15.33 5.71
N SER A 344 -3.01 14.92 6.69
CA SER A 344 -2.57 13.90 7.64
C SER A 344 -2.64 12.51 7.00
N LEU A 345 -2.04 11.48 7.62
CA LEU A 345 -2.16 10.12 7.09
C LEU A 345 -3.63 9.67 7.12
N VAL A 346 -4.38 10.05 8.16
CA VAL A 346 -5.80 9.77 8.29
C VAL A 346 -6.59 10.41 7.15
N GLU A 347 -6.37 11.71 6.90
CA GLU A 347 -7.06 12.44 5.83
C GLU A 347 -6.71 11.87 4.45
N LEU A 348 -5.45 11.45 4.24
CA LEU A 348 -5.03 10.82 2.99
C LEU A 348 -5.78 9.50 2.75
N VAL A 349 -5.91 8.65 3.76
CA VAL A 349 -6.69 7.40 3.66
C VAL A 349 -8.16 7.71 3.42
N HIS A 350 -8.76 8.61 4.19
CA HIS A 350 -10.16 9.03 4.04
C HIS A 350 -10.46 9.62 2.66
N HIS A 351 -9.49 10.29 2.02
CA HIS A 351 -9.63 10.86 0.69
C HIS A 351 -9.82 9.79 -0.40
N PHE A 352 -9.14 8.64 -0.28
CA PHE A 352 -9.22 7.55 -1.26
C PHE A 352 -10.21 6.45 -0.87
N PHE A 353 -10.52 6.32 0.41
CA PHE A 353 -11.37 5.27 1.00
C PHE A 353 -12.42 5.91 1.91
N SER A 354 -13.47 6.48 1.33
CA SER A 354 -14.49 7.24 2.06
C SER A 354 -15.25 6.40 3.09
N GLU A 355 -15.31 5.07 2.92
CA GLU A 355 -15.84 4.11 3.89
C GLU A 355 -15.12 4.19 5.25
N THR A 356 -13.83 4.50 5.27
CA THR A 356 -13.07 4.66 6.52
C THR A 356 -13.44 5.93 7.26
N ARG A 357 -13.75 7.01 6.52
CA ARG A 357 -14.29 8.25 7.06
C ARG A 357 -15.71 8.06 7.59
N ALA A 358 -16.56 7.38 6.83
CA ALA A 358 -17.94 7.11 7.20
C ALA A 358 -18.04 6.28 8.48
N ALA A 359 -17.06 5.39 8.71
CA ALA A 359 -16.96 4.59 9.93
C ALA A 359 -16.24 5.30 11.09
N GLY A 360 -15.76 6.54 10.90
CA GLY A 360 -15.06 7.30 11.94
C GLY A 360 -13.70 6.72 12.34
N ILE A 361 -13.03 5.98 11.46
CA ILE A 361 -11.74 5.36 11.77
C ILE A 361 -10.63 6.41 11.67
N CYS A 362 -10.07 6.81 12.80
CA CYS A 362 -8.97 7.78 12.88
C CYS A 362 -7.68 7.22 13.48
N ARG A 363 -7.75 6.07 14.19
CA ARG A 363 -6.60 5.46 14.89
C ARG A 363 -6.12 4.20 14.18
N PHE A 364 -5.35 4.39 13.12
CA PHE A 364 -4.82 3.26 12.35
C PHE A 364 -3.78 2.43 13.12
N GLU A 365 -3.23 2.95 14.22
CA GLU A 365 -2.27 2.28 15.10
C GLU A 365 -2.88 1.08 15.84
N GLU A 366 -4.20 1.07 16.04
CA GLU A 366 -4.90 -0.03 16.70
C GLU A 366 -5.08 -1.25 15.78
N PHE A 367 -4.77 -1.11 14.50
CA PHE A 367 -5.03 -2.13 13.49
C PHE A 367 -3.76 -2.61 12.81
N GLN A 368 -3.76 -3.87 12.37
CA GLN A 368 -2.74 -4.33 11.43
C GLN A 368 -3.08 -3.81 10.04
N VAL A 369 -2.39 -2.75 9.62
CA VAL A 369 -2.61 -2.10 8.31
C VAL A 369 -1.53 -2.50 7.30
N GLY A 370 -1.95 -2.79 6.07
CA GLY A 370 -1.10 -3.02 4.91
C GLY A 370 -1.27 -1.90 3.88
N PHE A 371 -0.18 -1.24 3.48
CA PHE A 371 -0.16 -0.29 2.38
C PHE A 371 0.51 -0.91 1.16
N ILE A 372 -0.11 -0.74 0.01
CA ILE A 372 0.50 -1.14 -1.26
C ILE A 372 0.74 0.13 -2.08
N PHE A 373 1.98 0.39 -2.47
CA PHE A 373 2.37 1.52 -3.31
C PHE A 373 2.84 1.01 -4.67
N ASP A 374 1.94 1.06 -5.65
CA ASP A 374 2.21 0.58 -7.00
C ASP A 374 2.84 1.67 -7.88
N GLY A 375 3.95 1.34 -8.54
CA GLY A 375 4.57 2.16 -9.58
C GLY A 375 5.47 3.29 -9.07
N LEU A 376 6.41 3.02 -8.16
CA LEU A 376 7.39 4.01 -7.69
C LEU A 376 8.20 4.64 -8.83
N ASP A 377 8.38 3.95 -9.96
CA ASP A 377 8.99 4.51 -11.18
C ASP A 377 8.22 5.71 -11.77
N GLU A 378 6.99 5.92 -11.33
CA GLU A 378 6.14 7.04 -11.72
C GLU A 378 6.00 8.08 -10.61
N CYS A 379 6.69 7.89 -9.48
CA CYS A 379 6.76 8.86 -8.40
C CYS A 379 7.36 10.17 -8.91
N ARG A 380 6.73 11.28 -8.54
CA ARG A 380 7.23 12.62 -8.87
C ARG A 380 7.47 13.47 -7.63
N PHE A 381 7.46 12.84 -6.46
CA PHE A 381 7.85 13.46 -5.20
C PHE A 381 9.37 13.36 -5.05
N PRO A 382 10.03 14.33 -4.39
CA PRO A 382 11.47 14.26 -4.13
C PRO A 382 11.89 13.04 -3.32
N LEU A 383 11.02 12.53 -2.45
CA LEU A 383 11.27 11.48 -1.46
C LEU A 383 12.53 11.80 -0.65
N ASP A 384 12.58 12.98 -0.05
CA ASP A 384 13.76 13.42 0.71
C ASP A 384 13.81 12.76 2.10
N PHE A 385 14.45 11.58 2.16
CA PHE A 385 14.62 10.81 3.39
C PHE A 385 15.50 11.47 4.46
N HIS A 386 16.27 12.50 4.11
CA HIS A 386 17.26 13.14 4.98
C HIS A 386 16.74 14.46 5.57
N ASN A 387 16.13 15.30 4.75
CA ASN A 387 15.74 16.66 5.15
C ASN A 387 14.27 16.78 5.55
N ASN A 388 13.41 15.81 5.19
CA ASN A 388 12.01 15.87 5.60
C ASN A 388 11.86 15.80 7.12
N GLU A 389 10.93 16.59 7.64
CA GLU A 389 10.56 16.61 9.05
C GLU A 389 10.13 15.22 9.53
N ILE A 390 10.45 14.89 10.78
CA ILE A 390 10.09 13.59 11.35
C ILE A 390 8.66 13.68 11.86
N LEU A 391 7.78 12.88 11.24
CA LEU A 391 6.37 12.80 11.59
C LEU A 391 6.09 11.45 12.27
N THR A 392 5.51 11.49 13.47
CA THR A 392 5.11 10.30 14.23
C THR A 392 3.61 10.22 14.48
N ASP A 393 2.92 11.35 14.47
CA ASP A 393 1.46 11.43 14.66
C ASP A 393 0.74 11.33 13.31
N VAL A 394 -0.22 10.40 13.19
CA VAL A 394 -0.99 10.19 11.97
C VAL A 394 -2.03 11.28 11.70
N THR A 395 -2.30 12.13 12.69
CA THR A 395 -3.27 13.24 12.61
C THR A 395 -2.62 14.56 12.20
N GLU A 396 -1.29 14.67 12.28
CA GLU A 396 -0.57 15.87 11.90
C GLU A 396 -0.50 16.02 10.37
N SER A 397 -0.82 17.23 9.88
CA SER A 397 -0.95 17.52 8.46
C SER A 397 0.39 17.95 7.84
N ALA A 398 0.85 17.18 6.85
CA ALA A 398 2.11 17.41 6.14
C ALA A 398 1.94 17.24 4.62
N SER A 399 3.01 17.48 3.86
CA SER A 399 2.98 17.16 2.42
C SER A 399 2.94 15.65 2.20
N VAL A 400 2.41 15.19 1.06
CA VAL A 400 2.40 13.75 0.72
C VAL A 400 3.82 13.18 0.68
N ASP A 401 4.81 13.97 0.30
CA ASP A 401 6.23 13.58 0.32
C ASP A 401 6.73 13.26 1.75
N VAL A 402 6.44 14.15 2.70
CA VAL A 402 6.77 13.96 4.12
C VAL A 402 6.04 12.74 4.69
N LEU A 403 4.75 12.56 4.36
CA LEU A 403 3.98 11.39 4.80
C LEU A 403 4.61 10.08 4.30
N LEU A 404 4.91 10.00 2.99
CA LEU A 404 5.46 8.79 2.37
C LEU A 404 6.85 8.45 2.92
N THR A 405 7.73 9.44 3.02
CA THR A 405 9.09 9.23 3.56
C THR A 405 9.04 8.76 5.02
N ASN A 406 8.21 9.35 5.88
CA ASN A 406 8.08 8.92 7.27
C ASN A 406 7.42 7.55 7.42
N LEU A 407 6.44 7.22 6.57
CA LEU A 407 5.82 5.90 6.54
C LEU A 407 6.84 4.83 6.13
N ILE A 408 7.60 5.07 5.06
CA ILE A 408 8.64 4.16 4.56
C ILE A 408 9.77 3.99 5.58
N ARG A 409 10.20 5.06 6.25
CA ARG A 409 11.20 5.02 7.34
C ARG A 409 10.70 4.30 8.60
N GLY A 410 9.41 4.03 8.71
CA GLY A 410 8.79 3.48 9.92
C GLY A 410 8.70 4.45 11.09
N LYS A 411 8.79 5.76 10.84
CA LYS A 411 8.55 6.81 11.84
C LYS A 411 7.06 7.08 12.02
N LEU A 412 6.32 7.06 10.91
CA LEU A 412 4.87 7.15 10.88
C LEU A 412 4.28 5.74 10.78
N LEU A 413 3.34 5.42 11.67
CA LEU A 413 2.66 4.13 11.77
C LEU A 413 3.63 2.91 11.74
N PRO A 414 4.46 2.71 12.78
CA PRO A 414 5.53 1.70 12.81
C PRO A 414 5.07 0.23 12.71
N SER A 415 3.80 -0.05 13.00
CA SER A 415 3.22 -1.40 12.91
C SER A 415 2.72 -1.76 11.50
N ALA A 416 2.60 -0.79 10.59
CA ALA A 416 2.10 -1.03 9.23
C ALA A 416 3.05 -1.90 8.40
N ARG A 417 2.49 -2.69 7.48
CA ARG A 417 3.27 -3.40 6.44
C ARG A 417 3.17 -2.66 5.12
N LEU A 418 4.28 -2.57 4.40
CA LEU A 418 4.39 -1.83 3.15
C LEU A 418 4.82 -2.77 2.03
N TRP A 419 4.13 -2.69 0.89
CA TRP A 419 4.55 -3.35 -0.33
C TRP A 419 4.67 -2.33 -1.46
N ILE A 420 5.89 -2.14 -1.97
CA ILE A 420 6.21 -1.15 -3.00
C ILE A 420 6.60 -1.88 -4.28
N THR A 421 6.00 -1.53 -5.41
CA THR A 421 6.42 -2.05 -6.72
C THR A 421 7.15 -0.99 -7.51
N THR A 422 8.17 -1.39 -8.26
CA THR A 422 8.98 -0.45 -9.03
C THR A 422 9.69 -1.10 -10.20
N ARG A 423 10.17 -0.29 -11.15
CA ARG A 423 11.20 -0.72 -12.08
C ARG A 423 12.58 -0.68 -11.40
N PRO A 424 13.51 -1.56 -11.80
CA PRO A 424 14.87 -1.60 -11.24
C PRO A 424 15.55 -0.23 -11.17
N ALA A 425 15.43 0.59 -12.22
CA ALA A 425 16.05 1.91 -12.31
C ALA A 425 15.51 2.94 -11.30
N ALA A 426 14.33 2.74 -10.75
CA ALA A 426 13.71 3.63 -9.77
C ALA A 426 13.79 3.07 -8.33
N ALA A 427 14.38 1.89 -8.14
CA ALA A 427 14.48 1.27 -6.82
C ALA A 427 15.39 2.07 -5.86
N ASN A 428 16.41 2.73 -6.40
CA ASN A 428 17.37 3.55 -5.66
C ASN A 428 16.76 4.85 -5.11
N GLN A 429 15.51 5.20 -5.46
CA GLN A 429 14.81 6.32 -4.82
C GLN A 429 14.54 6.07 -3.34
N ILE A 430 14.47 4.80 -2.92
CA ILE A 430 14.28 4.43 -1.51
C ILE A 430 15.60 3.87 -0.98
N PRO A 431 16.11 4.39 0.16
CA PRO A 431 17.32 3.88 0.77
C PRO A 431 17.19 2.39 1.14
N PRO A 432 18.23 1.56 0.91
CA PRO A 432 18.18 0.12 1.16
C PRO A 432 17.89 -0.22 2.63
N GLU A 433 18.31 0.63 3.57
CA GLU A 433 18.03 0.48 5.01
C GLU A 433 16.53 0.57 5.37
N CYS A 434 15.70 1.14 4.48
CA CYS A 434 14.26 1.23 4.68
C CYS A 434 13.51 0.01 4.11
N VAL A 435 14.21 -0.94 3.47
CA VAL A 435 13.60 -2.09 2.79
C VAL A 435 14.03 -3.38 3.48
N GLY A 436 13.07 -4.10 4.07
CA GLY A 436 13.34 -5.36 4.76
C GLY A 436 13.53 -6.55 3.81
N MET A 437 12.90 -6.52 2.64
CA MET A 437 13.06 -7.55 1.61
C MET A 437 12.93 -6.97 0.20
N VAL A 438 13.79 -7.42 -0.71
CA VAL A 438 13.69 -7.14 -2.13
C VAL A 438 13.28 -8.41 -2.85
N THR A 439 12.34 -8.30 -3.77
CA THR A 439 11.88 -9.40 -4.63
C THR A 439 11.91 -8.96 -6.09
N GLU A 440 12.02 -9.92 -7.00
CA GLU A 440 12.03 -9.65 -8.44
C GLU A 440 10.99 -10.53 -9.14
N VAL A 441 10.14 -9.91 -9.94
CA VAL A 441 9.23 -10.61 -10.85
C VAL A 441 9.99 -10.93 -12.13
N ARG A 442 10.22 -12.23 -12.37
CA ARG A 442 10.92 -12.70 -13.56
C ARG A 442 10.00 -12.87 -14.76
N GLY A 443 8.68 -12.98 -14.57
CA GLY A 443 7.71 -13.20 -15.65
C GLY A 443 7.23 -14.65 -15.73
N PHE A 444 6.86 -15.12 -16.92
CA PHE A 444 6.35 -16.48 -17.13
C PHE A 444 7.44 -17.47 -17.51
N THR A 445 7.49 -18.57 -16.77
CA THR A 445 8.11 -19.84 -17.17
C THR A 445 7.34 -20.48 -18.31
N ASP A 446 7.94 -21.45 -19.01
CA ASP A 446 7.29 -22.11 -20.14
C ASP A 446 5.95 -22.77 -19.77
N ARG A 447 5.87 -23.36 -18.57
CA ARG A 447 4.61 -23.90 -18.04
C ARG A 447 3.56 -22.81 -17.81
N GLN A 448 3.96 -21.67 -17.25
CA GLN A 448 3.05 -20.53 -17.01
C GLN A 448 2.59 -19.90 -18.33
N LYS A 449 3.43 -19.87 -19.38
CA LYS A 449 3.02 -19.43 -20.72
C LYS A 449 1.86 -20.30 -21.22
N GLU A 450 2.01 -21.62 -21.18
CA GLU A 450 0.97 -22.56 -21.61
C GLU A 450 -0.31 -22.42 -20.78
N GLU A 451 -0.18 -22.28 -19.47
CA GLU A 451 -1.30 -22.06 -18.57
C GLU A 451 -2.07 -20.79 -18.92
N TYR A 452 -1.37 -19.68 -19.19
CA TYR A 452 -1.99 -18.42 -19.60
C TYR A 452 -2.82 -18.59 -20.87
N PHE A 453 -2.25 -19.18 -21.93
CA PHE A 453 -2.98 -19.36 -23.19
C PHE A 453 -4.15 -20.33 -23.05
N ARG A 454 -4.02 -21.39 -22.25
CA ARG A 454 -5.13 -22.31 -21.97
C ARG A 454 -6.26 -21.64 -21.18
N LYS A 455 -5.94 -20.75 -20.22
CA LYS A 455 -6.94 -19.95 -19.51
C LYS A 455 -7.62 -18.93 -20.43
N ARG A 456 -6.86 -18.34 -21.36
CA ARG A 456 -7.34 -17.29 -22.26
C ARG A 456 -8.22 -17.80 -23.41
N PHE A 457 -7.97 -19.03 -23.87
CA PHE A 457 -8.73 -19.67 -24.95
C PHE A 457 -9.49 -20.88 -24.40
N ARG A 458 -10.81 -20.76 -24.26
CA ARG A 458 -11.68 -21.80 -23.66
C ARG A 458 -11.76 -23.08 -24.49
N ASP A 459 -11.51 -22.98 -25.80
CA ASP A 459 -11.46 -24.13 -26.70
C ASP A 459 -10.07 -24.79 -26.67
N GLU A 460 -10.01 -26.07 -26.26
CA GLU A 460 -8.74 -26.78 -26.08
C GLU A 460 -7.98 -27.02 -27.39
N GLU A 461 -8.68 -27.18 -28.52
CA GLU A 461 -8.02 -27.35 -29.83
C GLU A 461 -7.38 -26.03 -30.27
N GLN A 462 -8.10 -24.93 -30.12
CA GLN A 462 -7.61 -23.57 -30.37
C GLN A 462 -6.44 -23.23 -29.46
N ALA A 463 -6.55 -23.49 -28.16
CA ALA A 463 -5.47 -23.27 -27.20
C ALA A 463 -4.22 -24.08 -27.55
N SER A 464 -4.39 -25.36 -27.89
CA SER A 464 -3.29 -26.25 -28.27
C SER A 464 -2.60 -25.80 -29.57
N SER A 465 -3.38 -25.36 -30.55
CA SER A 465 -2.86 -24.80 -31.82
C SER A 465 -2.04 -23.54 -31.58
N ILE A 466 -2.54 -22.60 -30.76
CA ILE A 466 -1.84 -21.36 -30.40
C ILE A 466 -0.54 -21.67 -29.63
N ILE A 467 -0.60 -22.54 -28.63
CA ILE A 467 0.57 -22.94 -27.84
C ILE A 467 1.63 -23.57 -28.76
N SER A 468 1.21 -24.44 -29.69
CA SER A 468 2.10 -25.07 -30.66
C SER A 468 2.80 -24.03 -31.55
N HIS A 469 2.04 -23.05 -32.05
CA HIS A 469 2.58 -21.96 -32.87
C HIS A 469 3.59 -21.11 -32.10
N ILE A 470 3.28 -20.74 -30.85
CA ILE A 470 4.16 -19.96 -30.00
C ILE A 470 5.45 -20.73 -29.72
N LYS A 471 5.38 -22.04 -29.44
CA LYS A 471 6.58 -22.89 -29.26
C LYS A 471 7.42 -23.00 -30.52
N THR A 472 6.78 -23.04 -31.69
CA THR A 472 7.47 -23.14 -32.99
C THR A 472 8.16 -21.83 -33.36
N SER A 473 7.58 -20.68 -33.00
CA SER A 473 8.20 -19.37 -33.21
C SER A 473 9.09 -18.97 -32.04
N ARG A 474 10.41 -19.12 -32.21
CA ARG A 474 11.40 -18.72 -31.20
C ARG A 474 11.21 -17.29 -30.69
N SER A 475 10.87 -16.35 -31.58
CA SER A 475 10.66 -14.95 -31.22
C SER A 475 9.43 -14.78 -30.34
N LEU A 476 8.28 -15.35 -30.71
CA LEU A 476 7.05 -15.29 -29.90
C LEU A 476 7.27 -15.96 -28.54
N HIS A 477 7.94 -17.12 -28.52
CA HIS A 477 8.24 -17.86 -27.30
C HIS A 477 9.08 -17.06 -26.29
N ILE A 478 10.08 -16.33 -26.77
CA ILE A 478 10.93 -15.46 -25.94
C ILE A 478 10.14 -14.23 -25.47
N MET A 479 9.41 -13.56 -26.37
CA MET A 479 8.60 -12.39 -26.01
C MET A 479 7.54 -12.73 -24.95
N CYS A 480 6.86 -13.88 -25.08
CA CYS A 480 5.86 -14.36 -24.13
C CYS A 480 6.43 -14.71 -22.74
N HIS A 481 7.72 -14.50 -22.49
CA HIS A 481 8.21 -14.44 -21.12
C HIS A 481 7.62 -13.26 -20.34
N ILE A 482 7.35 -12.13 -21.02
CA ILE A 482 6.70 -10.96 -20.41
C ILE A 482 5.19 -11.08 -20.59
N PRO A 483 4.37 -11.11 -19.52
CA PRO A 483 2.92 -11.31 -19.61
C PRO A 483 2.18 -10.33 -20.52
N VAL A 484 2.62 -9.06 -20.62
CA VAL A 484 2.01 -8.12 -21.56
C VAL A 484 2.10 -8.59 -23.02
N PHE A 485 3.19 -9.26 -23.41
CA PHE A 485 3.34 -9.82 -24.74
C PHE A 485 2.50 -11.07 -24.93
N CYS A 486 2.27 -11.88 -23.89
CA CYS A 486 1.28 -12.96 -23.97
C CYS A 486 -0.11 -12.41 -24.26
N TRP A 487 -0.49 -11.34 -23.57
CA TRP A 487 -1.77 -10.68 -23.78
C TRP A 487 -1.91 -10.11 -25.20
N ILE A 488 -0.92 -9.33 -25.67
CA ILE A 488 -0.90 -8.81 -27.05
C ILE A 488 -0.99 -9.95 -28.06
N THR A 489 -0.19 -11.00 -27.87
CA THR A 489 -0.16 -12.17 -28.77
C THR A 489 -1.51 -12.88 -28.78
N ALA A 490 -2.14 -13.08 -27.62
CA ALA A 490 -3.46 -13.69 -27.53
C ALA A 490 -4.51 -12.86 -28.28
N THR A 491 -4.54 -11.53 -28.07
CA THR A 491 -5.49 -10.65 -28.76
C THR A 491 -5.30 -10.68 -30.28
N VAL A 492 -4.06 -10.60 -30.76
CA VAL A 492 -3.76 -10.65 -32.20
C VAL A 492 -4.14 -12.00 -32.79
N LEU A 493 -3.79 -13.11 -32.14
CA LEU A 493 -4.11 -14.45 -32.64
C LEU A 493 -5.62 -14.74 -32.61
N GLU A 494 -6.35 -14.21 -31.62
CA GLU A 494 -7.80 -14.33 -31.57
C GLU A 494 -8.47 -13.67 -32.77
N GLU A 495 -8.06 -12.46 -33.15
CA GLU A 495 -8.57 -11.75 -34.32
C GLU A 495 -8.19 -12.43 -35.64
N VAL A 496 -6.95 -12.94 -35.75
CA VAL A 496 -6.51 -13.68 -36.94
C VAL A 496 -7.31 -14.97 -37.12
N LEU A 497 -7.61 -15.69 -36.05
CA LEU A 497 -8.40 -16.93 -36.11
C LEU A 497 -9.88 -16.67 -36.45
N LYS A 498 -10.45 -15.54 -36.02
CA LYS A 498 -11.79 -15.11 -36.44
C LYS A 498 -11.87 -14.75 -37.92
N THR A 499 -10.78 -14.20 -38.47
CA THR A 499 -10.77 -13.66 -39.85
C THR A 499 -10.24 -14.65 -40.90
N ARG A 500 -9.50 -15.70 -40.52
CA ARG A 500 -8.95 -16.70 -41.45
C ARG A 500 -9.48 -18.12 -41.14
N GLN A 501 -10.38 -18.63 -41.98
CA GLN A 501 -10.75 -20.06 -42.02
C GLN A 501 -9.62 -20.94 -42.63
N GLY A 502 -8.42 -20.94 -42.05
CA GLY A 502 -7.37 -21.93 -42.37
C GLY A 502 -6.08 -21.42 -43.05
N GLY A 503 -5.60 -20.21 -42.74
CA GLY A 503 -4.27 -19.73 -43.16
C GLY A 503 -3.21 -19.80 -42.05
N ASP A 504 -1.93 -19.89 -42.41
CA ASP A 504 -0.80 -19.92 -41.46
C ASP A 504 -0.81 -18.73 -40.48
N LEU A 505 -0.50 -19.02 -39.21
CA LEU A 505 -0.41 -18.04 -38.13
C LEU A 505 0.83 -17.13 -38.31
N PRO A 506 0.74 -15.83 -37.98
CA PRO A 506 1.82 -14.88 -38.19
C PRO A 506 3.05 -15.23 -37.33
N LYS A 507 4.25 -15.22 -37.94
CA LYS A 507 5.52 -15.54 -37.26
C LYS A 507 6.09 -14.37 -36.44
N THR A 508 5.63 -13.15 -36.72
CA THR A 508 5.99 -11.89 -36.05
C THR A 508 4.72 -11.09 -35.75
N LEU A 509 4.74 -10.28 -34.69
CA LEU A 509 3.64 -9.37 -34.32
C LEU A 509 3.56 -8.17 -35.26
#